data_AF-A0A368GA07-F1
#
_entry.id   AF-A0A368GA07-F1
#
_cell.length_a   1.000
_cell.length_b   1.000
_cell.length_c   1.000
_cell.angle_alpha   90.00
_cell.angle_beta   90.00
_cell.angle_gamma   90.00
#
_symmetry.space_group_name_H-M   'P 1'
#
loop_
_entity.id
_entity.type
_entity.pdbx_description
1 polymer ?
#
loop_
_entity_poly.entity_id
_entity_poly.type
_entity_poly.pdbx_seq_one_letter_code
_entity_poly.pdbx_strand_id
1 'polypeptide(L)' 'MKLQLFPMDSQRCKLEIESYGYSILDINYVFASEKSVTRSEFELPQFVLVDVKISNKTEKLSSGGKFSLFGKIFFGF' A
#
# COMPACT_ATOMS: atom_id res chain seq x y z
N MET A 1 9.17 -8.83 4.33
CA MET A 1 8.72 -9.68 5.44
C MET A 1 9.78 -9.70 6.52
N LYS A 2 9.40 -9.71 7.80
CA LYS A 2 10.33 -9.83 8.93
C LYS A 2 9.93 -11.05 9.76
N LEU A 3 10.72 -12.11 9.73
CA LEU A 3 10.36 -13.44 10.24
C LEU A 3 11.04 -13.79 11.58
N GLN A 4 11.49 -12.80 12.34
CA GLN A 4 12.27 -13.02 13.56
C GLN A 4 11.46 -13.64 14.71
N LEU A 5 10.14 -13.53 14.66
CA LEU A 5 9.21 -14.03 15.68
C LEU A 5 8.30 -15.14 15.13
N PHE A 6 8.69 -15.81 14.05
CA PHE A 6 7.89 -16.89 13.49
C PHE A 6 7.61 -17.98 14.56
N PRO A 7 6.37 -18.48 14.70
CA PRO A 7 5.18 -18.21 13.87
C PRO A 7 4.25 -17.10 14.40
N MET A 8 4.65 -16.30 15.39
CA MET A 8 3.84 -15.22 16.00
C MET A 8 4.31 -13.82 15.56
N ASP A 9 4.46 -13.60 14.26
CA ASP A 9 4.98 -12.37 13.69
C ASP A 9 3.91 -11.47 13.04
N SER A 10 3.98 -10.17 13.30
CA SER A 10 3.13 -9.20 12.57
C SER A 10 3.76 -8.86 11.22
N GLN A 11 2.97 -8.85 10.14
CA GLN A 11 3.44 -8.51 8.80
C GLN A 11 2.87 -7.18 8.30
N ARG A 12 3.73 -6.44 7.57
CA ARG A 12 3.36 -5.20 6.88
C ARG A 12 3.58 -5.40 5.40
N CYS A 13 2.49 -5.49 4.66
CA CYS A 13 2.50 -5.61 3.20
C CYS A 13 2.26 -4.24 2.58
N LYS A 14 3.02 -3.90 1.54
CA LYS A 14 2.90 -2.63 0.82
C LYS A 14 2.32 -2.90 -0.56
N LEU A 15 1.33 -2.09 -0.95
CA LEU A 15 0.77 -2.02 -2.28
C LEU A 15 1.07 -0.63 -2.84
N GLU A 16 1.76 -0.57 -3.96
CA GLU A 16 2.19 0.68 -4.59
C GLU A 16 1.60 0.76 -5.99
N ILE A 17 0.86 1.83 -6.27
CA ILE A 17 0.27 2.10 -7.57
C ILE A 17 0.95 3.35 -8.13
N GLU A 18 1.56 3.23 -9.29
CA GLU A 18 2.37 4.28 -9.90
C GLU A 18 2.17 4.30 -11.42
N SER A 19 2.33 5.49 -12.02
CA SER A 19 2.38 5.65 -13.46
C SER A 19 3.75 5.23 -14.00
N TYR A 20 3.75 4.34 -14.99
CA TYR A 20 5.00 3.92 -15.62
C TYR A 20 5.62 5.01 -16.50
N GLY A 21 4.81 5.68 -17.32
CA GLY A 21 5.29 6.54 -18.42
C GLY A 21 5.03 8.04 -18.27
N TYR A 22 4.22 8.47 -17.31
CA TYR A 22 3.88 9.88 -17.12
C TYR A 22 4.49 10.44 -15.83
N SER A 23 4.97 11.68 -15.90
CA SER A 23 5.57 12.40 -14.78
C SER A 23 4.49 13.05 -13.90
N ILE A 24 4.89 13.52 -12.72
CA ILE A 24 4.04 14.33 -11.84
C ILE A 24 3.48 15.61 -12.48
N LEU A 25 4.15 16.08 -13.53
CA LEU A 25 3.73 17.28 -14.26
C LEU A 25 2.55 16.98 -15.21
N ASP A 26 2.43 15.74 -15.66
CA ASP A 26 1.43 15.32 -16.64
C ASP A 26 0.19 14.73 -15.96
N ILE A 27 0.39 13.93 -14.89
CA ILE A 27 -0.68 13.20 -14.21
C ILE A 27 -0.48 13.28 -12.69
N ASN A 28 -1.59 13.47 -11.96
CA ASN A 28 -1.64 13.42 -10.51
C ASN A 28 -2.67 12.41 -10.03
N TYR A 29 -2.25 11.50 -9.14
CA TYR A 29 -3.14 10.51 -8.52
C TYR A 29 -3.62 10.99 -7.16
N VAL A 30 -4.94 10.94 -6.96
CA VAL A 30 -5.58 11.30 -5.69
C VAL A 30 -6.63 10.24 -5.36
N PHE A 31 -6.74 9.88 -4.09
CA PHE A 31 -7.84 9.05 -3.62
C PHE A 31 -9.15 9.85 -3.64
N ALA A 32 -10.20 9.30 -4.24
CA ALA A 32 -11.48 9.98 -4.38
C ALA A 32 -12.14 10.31 -3.02
N SER A 33 -11.84 9.54 -1.98
CA SER A 33 -12.37 9.70 -0.62
C SER A 33 -11.49 8.95 0.37
N GLU A 34 -11.61 9.24 1.67
CA GLU A 34 -11.00 8.45 2.74
C GLU A 34 -11.47 6.98 2.74
N LYS A 35 -12.65 6.70 2.16
CA LYS A 35 -13.21 5.35 1.97
C LYS A 35 -12.96 4.76 0.58
N SER A 36 -11.97 5.26 -0.15
CA SER A 36 -11.66 4.77 -1.51
C SER A 36 -11.21 3.30 -1.55
N VAL A 37 -10.77 2.74 -0.43
CA VAL A 37 -10.44 1.32 -0.30
C VAL A 37 -11.47 0.66 0.58
N THR A 38 -12.21 -0.27 -0.01
CA THR A 38 -13.20 -1.07 0.69
C THR A 38 -12.61 -2.43 1.04
N ARG A 39 -12.88 -2.90 2.26
CA ARG A 39 -12.58 -4.26 2.67
C ARG A 39 -13.78 -5.14 2.33
N SER A 40 -13.59 -6.15 1.49
CA SER A 40 -14.54 -7.26 1.38
C SER A 40 -14.39 -8.19 2.57
N GLU A 41 -15.42 -8.97 2.90
CA GLU A 41 -15.26 -10.08 3.83
C GLU A 41 -14.35 -11.13 3.18
N PHE A 42 -13.22 -11.39 3.83
CA PHE A 42 -12.29 -12.44 3.46
C PHE A 42 -11.60 -12.96 4.71
N GLU A 43 -11.27 -14.24 4.71
CA GLU A 43 -10.53 -14.90 5.77
C GLU A 43 -9.24 -15.46 5.21
N LEU A 44 -8.14 -15.23 5.92
CA LEU A 44 -6.89 -15.91 5.67
C LEU A 44 -6.70 -16.94 6.79
N PRO A 45 -6.33 -18.19 6.48
CA PRO A 45 -6.27 -19.26 7.47
C PRO A 45 -5.20 -19.05 8.56
N GLN A 46 -4.20 -18.22 8.30
CA GLN A 46 -3.06 -18.01 9.20
C GLN A 46 -2.98 -16.58 9.75
N PHE A 47 -3.63 -15.61 9.12
CA PHE A 47 -3.47 -14.19 9.47
C PHE A 47 -4.82 -13.49 9.57
N VAL A 48 -4.91 -12.50 10.45
CA VAL A 48 -6.05 -11.60 10.52
C VAL A 48 -5.63 -10.24 9.97
N LEU A 49 -6.47 -9.66 9.10
CA LEU A 49 -6.30 -8.28 8.66
C LEU A 49 -6.65 -7.33 9.82
N VAL A 50 -5.62 -6.69 10.38
CA VAL A 50 -5.72 -5.77 11.52
C VAL A 50 -6.10 -4.36 11.04
N ASP A 51 -5.38 -3.84 10.06
CA ASP A 51 -5.56 -2.45 9.60
C ASP A 51 -5.08 -2.25 8.15
N VAL A 52 -5.65 -1.25 7.48
CA VAL A 52 -5.24 -0.81 6.14
C VAL A 52 -5.08 0.70 6.18
N LYS A 53 -3.84 1.18 5.99
CA LYS A 53 -3.52 2.61 5.91
C LYS A 53 -3.19 2.99 4.50
N ILE A 54 -3.68 4.14 4.09
CA ILE A 54 -3.54 4.63 2.72
C ILE A 54 -2.84 5.98 2.77
N SER A 55 -1.93 6.22 1.83
CA SER A 55 -1.18 7.47 1.73
C SER A 55 -0.76 7.70 0.29
N ASN A 56 -0.54 8.95 -0.09
CA ASN A 56 0.11 9.31 -1.34
C ASN A 56 1.56 9.73 -1.06
N LYS A 57 2.45 9.50 -2.02
CA LYS A 57 3.85 9.93 -1.94
C LYS A 57 4.37 10.24 -3.34
N THR A 58 5.23 11.23 -3.42
CA THR A 58 6.02 11.49 -4.63
C THR A 58 7.38 10.80 -4.49
N GLU A 59 7.73 9.99 -5.48
CA GLU A 59 9.06 9.38 -5.56
C GLU A 59 9.85 9.99 -6.72
N LYS A 60 11.17 10.14 -6.53
CA LYS A 60 12.08 10.60 -7.56
C LYS A 60 12.86 9.42 -8.09
N LEU A 61 12.63 9.05 -9.34
CA LEU A 61 13.39 8.04 -10.06
C LEU A 61 14.40 8.71 -11.00
N SER A 62 15.32 7.91 -11.53
CA SER A 62 16.30 8.37 -12.53
C SER A 62 15.66 8.95 -13.80
N SER A 63 14.45 8.49 -14.15
CA SER A 63 13.67 8.98 -15.29
C SER A 63 12.80 10.21 -14.99
N GLY A 64 12.74 10.67 -13.74
CA GLY A 64 11.93 11.82 -13.34
C GLY A 64 11.15 11.61 -12.04
N GLY A 65 10.45 12.66 -11.61
CA GLY A 65 9.55 12.61 -10.46
C GLY A 65 8.22 11.94 -10.83
N LYS A 66 7.78 10.98 -10.03
CA LYS A 66 6.52 10.26 -10.22
C LYS A 66 5.65 10.30 -8.97
N PHE A 67 4.34 10.29 -9.18
CA PHE A 67 3.34 10.21 -8.12
C PHE A 67 2.95 8.75 -7.94
N SER A 68 3.00 8.28 -6.70
CA SER A 68 2.66 6.91 -6.34
C SER A 68 1.69 6.91 -5.16
N LEU A 69 0.65 6.09 -5.28
CA LEU A 69 -0.30 5.82 -4.20
C LEU A 69 0.18 4.60 -3.43
N PHE A 70 0.18 4.69 -2.10
CA PHE A 70 0.68 3.66 -1.20
C PHE A 70 -0.43 3.15 -0.29
N GLY A 71 -0.69 1.85 -0.32
CA GLY A 71 -1.45 1.10 0.66
C GLY A 71 -0.53 0.28 1.56
N LYS A 72 -0.63 0.47 2.88
CA LYS A 72 0.03 -0.34 3.91
C LYS A 72 -1.01 -1.22 4.58
N ILE A 73 -0.86 -2.52 4.40
CA ILE A 73 -1.76 -3.55 4.90
C ILE A 73 -1.07 -4.24 6.07
N PHE A 74 -1.73 -4.25 7.23
CA PHE A 74 -1.21 -4.78 8.47
C PHE A 74 -1.90 -6.11 8.78
N PHE A 75 -1.11 -7.18 8.79
CA PHE A 75 -1.55 -8.52 9.18
C PHE A 75 -0.99 -8.87 10.56
N GLY A 76 -1.84 -9.47 11.39
CA GLY A 76 -1.51 -10.00 12.71
C GLY A 76 -1.98 -11.43 12.87
N PHE A 77 -1.73 -11.98 14.06
CA PHE A 77 -2.23 -13.28 14.53
C PHE A 77 -3.36 -13.07 15.51
#